data_AF-D2VS62-F1
#
_entry.id   AF-D2VS62-F1
#
_cell.length_a   1.000
_cell.length_b   1.000
_cell.length_c   1.000
_cell.angle_alpha   90.00
_cell.angle_beta   90.00
_cell.angle_gamma   90.00
#
_symmetry.space_group_name_H-M   'P 1'
#
loop_
_entity.id
_entity.type
_entity.pdbx_description
1 polymer ?
#
loop_
_entity_poly.entity_id
_entity_poly.type
_entity_poly.pdbx_seq_one_letter_code
_entity_poly.pdbx_strand_id
1 'polypeptide(L)'
;MPPKEDEFEFKDEREPQVSPLSHFKILQIFGGNLLLLLFGILGAVGYGVIPILCNVFIGELIDSLAGAKSVEEGKFVVSQVCIKLGILSACSAVAFLLQDFFLQISHARIGTSLRKAYMHALSKQEMSFFDIKKIGAITSILSEDIGKIQEVYTTDLSIFCQDLSQFVIGFVISLTINWTMSLILVSTIPLTFISHMVMSTISTIITKRINKLTENSSAVSNEIISSMKTIRSMAQEYSELNRFQKDLDKINRQGVFKGSVHGPFLAFTAGLTWATVTLGFLYGGTTVAEGKATMGSVFQQRIAIARALLQNPKVLLLDEATSALDSESERLVQQALDVLMKGRTTICIAHRLTTIINSDIICVLVKGVLEEKGNHSELIRLPNGIYKSLIEKQMVFNEEHSKNHETANETVVLEE
;
A
#
# COMPACT_ATOMS: atom_id res chain seq x y z
N MET A 1 7.63 8.54 -53.17
CA MET A 1 7.05 9.64 -52.37
C MET A 1 8.23 10.47 -51.90
N PRO A 2 8.32 11.78 -52.21
CA PRO A 2 9.40 12.59 -51.66
C PRO A 2 9.26 12.57 -50.12
N PRO A 3 10.38 12.68 -49.38
CA PRO A 3 10.30 12.81 -47.92
C PRO A 3 9.42 14.02 -47.64
N LYS A 4 8.33 13.81 -46.87
CA LYS A 4 7.55 14.93 -46.35
C LYS A 4 8.53 15.76 -45.55
N GLU A 5 8.68 17.01 -45.97
CA GLU A 5 9.29 18.08 -45.22
C GLU A 5 8.93 17.87 -43.76
N ASP A 6 9.94 17.75 -42.89
CA ASP A 6 9.75 18.10 -41.49
C ASP A 6 9.01 19.44 -41.54
N GLU A 7 7.73 19.45 -41.16
CA GLU A 7 6.99 20.70 -40.99
C GLU A 7 7.88 21.51 -40.05
N PHE A 8 8.60 22.48 -40.64
CA PHE A 8 9.22 23.55 -39.91
C PHE A 8 8.05 24.20 -39.20
N GLU A 9 7.79 23.76 -37.98
CA GLU A 9 7.03 24.48 -36.99
C GLU A 9 7.67 25.86 -37.03
N PHE A 10 6.99 26.83 -37.65
CA PHE A 10 7.50 28.19 -37.78
C PHE A 10 7.59 28.68 -36.34
N LYS A 11 8.77 28.48 -35.75
CA LYS A 11 9.05 28.82 -34.36
C LYS A 11 9.02 30.32 -34.34
N ASP A 12 7.91 30.88 -33.86
CA ASP A 12 7.72 32.32 -33.83
C ASP A 12 8.89 32.92 -33.06
N GLU A 13 9.79 33.61 -33.76
CA GLU A 13 11.02 34.19 -33.18
C GLU A 13 10.69 35.20 -32.08
N ARG A 14 9.41 35.64 -32.02
CA ARG A 14 8.87 36.54 -31.00
C ARG A 14 8.39 35.83 -29.72
N GLU A 15 8.37 34.50 -29.67
CA GLU A 15 8.00 33.80 -28.44
C GLU A 15 9.05 34.06 -27.35
N PRO A 16 8.65 34.64 -26.21
CA PRO A 16 9.59 34.99 -25.16
C PRO A 16 10.26 33.73 -24.62
N GLN A 17 11.59 33.71 -24.59
CA GLN A 17 12.32 32.63 -23.92
C GLN A 17 12.03 32.68 -22.42
N VAL A 18 11.16 31.78 -21.96
CA VAL A 18 10.77 31.71 -20.55
C VAL A 18 11.83 31.00 -19.74
N SER A 19 12.53 31.76 -18.89
CA SER A 19 13.40 31.18 -17.86
C SER A 19 12.59 30.40 -16.82
N PRO A 20 13.15 29.40 -16.12
CA PRO A 20 12.45 28.70 -15.04
C PRO A 20 11.92 29.66 -13.96
N LEU A 21 12.67 30.72 -13.67
CA LEU A 21 12.31 31.75 -12.69
C LEU A 21 11.13 32.63 -13.13
N SER A 22 10.82 32.67 -14.42
CA SER A 22 9.67 33.43 -14.95
C SER A 22 8.32 32.89 -14.45
N HIS A 23 8.27 31.63 -14.01
CA HIS A 23 7.05 31.04 -13.43
C HIS A 23 6.61 31.80 -12.17
N PHE A 24 7.53 32.31 -11.35
CA PHE A 24 7.19 33.08 -10.15
C PHE A 24 6.56 34.44 -10.46
N LYS A 25 6.69 34.97 -11.69
CA LYS A 25 5.99 36.22 -12.08
C LYS A 25 4.47 36.03 -12.13
N ILE A 26 3.98 34.81 -12.35
CA ILE A 26 2.54 34.50 -12.30
C ILE A 26 1.97 34.76 -10.90
N LEU A 27 2.77 34.59 -9.83
CA LEU A 27 2.32 34.88 -8.47
C LEU A 27 1.96 36.36 -8.27
N GLN A 28 2.55 37.27 -9.04
CA GLN A 28 2.19 38.70 -8.99
C GLN A 28 0.77 38.95 -9.50
N ILE A 29 0.28 38.12 -10.43
CA ILE A 29 -1.09 38.21 -10.97
C ILE A 29 -2.12 37.77 -9.91
N PHE A 30 -1.72 36.93 -8.95
CA PHE A 30 -2.62 36.45 -7.89
C PHE A 30 -3.00 37.55 -6.90
N GLY A 31 -2.12 38.55 -6.70
CA GLY A 31 -2.35 39.69 -5.83
C GLY A 31 -2.74 39.29 -4.40
N GLY A 32 -3.81 39.88 -3.87
CA GLY A 32 -4.31 39.57 -2.51
C GLY A 32 -4.82 38.15 -2.31
N ASN A 33 -5.07 37.38 -3.38
CA ASN A 33 -5.47 35.97 -3.26
C ASN A 33 -4.32 35.08 -2.78
N LEU A 34 -3.08 35.58 -2.80
CA LEU A 34 -1.93 34.89 -2.24
C LEU A 34 -2.13 34.57 -0.75
N LEU A 35 -2.80 35.43 0.01
CA LEU A 35 -3.09 35.18 1.43
C LEU A 35 -4.02 33.97 1.61
N LEU A 36 -5.04 33.84 0.76
CA LEU A 36 -5.95 32.67 0.78
C LEU A 36 -5.19 31.39 0.45
N LEU A 37 -4.30 31.45 -0.54
CA LEU A 37 -3.43 30.32 -0.89
C LEU A 37 -2.52 29.94 0.29
N LEU A 38 -1.91 30.91 0.97
CA LEU A 38 -1.05 30.67 2.13
C LEU A 38 -1.82 30.01 3.29
N PHE A 39 -3.05 30.47 3.60
CA PHE A 39 -3.89 29.83 4.61
C PHE A 39 -4.26 28.39 4.22
N GLY A 40 -4.55 28.14 2.95
CA GLY A 40 -4.79 26.79 2.43
C GLY A 40 -3.57 25.87 2.59
N ILE A 41 -2.38 26.37 2.24
CA ILE A 41 -1.12 25.62 2.38
C ILE A 41 -0.78 25.36 3.86
N LEU A 42 -1.01 26.32 4.77
CA LEU A 42 -0.84 26.09 6.21
C LEU A 42 -1.77 24.99 6.72
N GLY A 43 -3.03 24.98 6.27
CA GLY A 43 -3.97 23.89 6.53
C GLY A 43 -3.45 22.55 6.01
N ALA A 44 -2.91 22.53 4.79
CA ALA A 44 -2.34 21.33 4.16
C ALA A 44 -1.15 20.75 4.92
N VAL A 45 -0.23 21.60 5.36
CA VAL A 45 0.91 21.21 6.19
C VAL A 45 0.43 20.60 7.51
N GLY A 46 -0.57 21.22 8.15
CA GLY A 46 -1.18 20.72 9.40
C GLY A 46 -1.87 19.37 9.21
N TYR A 47 -2.65 19.21 8.13
CA TYR A 47 -3.32 17.96 7.79
C TYR A 47 -2.31 16.83 7.50
N GLY A 48 -1.16 17.14 6.88
CA GLY A 48 -0.09 16.17 6.61
C GLY A 48 0.56 15.56 7.87
N VAL A 49 0.48 16.24 9.02
CA VAL A 49 1.02 15.73 10.30
C VAL A 49 0.14 14.62 10.92
N ILE A 50 -1.15 14.65 10.61
CA ILE A 50 -2.18 13.85 11.29
C ILE A 50 -1.99 12.34 11.08
N PRO A 51 -1.72 11.84 9.85
CA PRO A 51 -1.45 10.42 9.65
C PRO A 51 -0.25 9.93 10.47
N ILE A 52 0.78 10.76 10.64
CA ILE A 52 1.97 10.42 11.43
C ILE A 52 1.62 10.29 12.91
N LEU A 53 0.91 11.27 13.47
CA LEU A 53 0.46 11.23 14.87
C LEU A 53 -0.46 10.04 15.16
N CYS A 54 -1.32 9.68 14.20
CA CYS A 54 -2.18 8.49 14.31
C CYS A 54 -1.34 7.22 14.46
N ASN A 55 -0.32 7.04 13.61
CA ASN A 55 0.59 5.89 13.70
C ASN A 55 1.39 5.86 15.01
N VAL A 56 1.80 7.02 15.53
CA VAL A 56 2.48 7.11 16.84
C VAL A 56 1.56 6.68 17.98
N PHE A 57 0.32 7.17 18.03
CA PHE A 57 -0.65 6.77 19.06
C PHE A 57 -1.02 5.29 19.00
N ILE A 58 -1.08 4.72 17.79
CA ILE A 58 -1.24 3.27 17.61
C ILE A 58 -0.02 2.52 18.14
N GLY A 59 1.20 3.04 17.94
CA GLY A 59 2.42 2.48 18.54
C GLY A 59 2.34 2.46 20.07
N GLU A 60 1.98 3.57 20.71
CA GLU A 60 1.80 3.67 22.17
C GLU A 60 0.75 2.66 22.69
N LEU A 61 -0.34 2.48 21.94
CA LEU A 61 -1.37 1.49 22.27
C LEU A 61 -0.81 0.07 22.30
N ILE A 62 0.00 -0.28 21.30
CA ILE A 62 0.58 -1.62 21.18
C ILE A 62 1.58 -1.86 22.32
N ASP A 63 2.45 -0.90 22.61
CA ASP A 63 3.40 -1.00 23.74
C ASP A 63 2.67 -1.19 25.07
N SER A 64 1.63 -0.40 25.28
CA SER A 64 0.86 -0.44 26.52
C SER A 64 0.06 -1.74 26.67
N LEU A 65 -0.50 -2.27 25.59
CA LEU A 65 -1.20 -3.55 25.59
C LEU A 65 -0.24 -4.73 25.78
N ALA A 66 0.95 -4.67 25.18
CA ALA A 66 1.97 -5.70 25.35
C ALA A 66 2.54 -5.73 26.78
N GLY A 67 2.60 -4.58 27.46
CA GLY A 67 3.07 -4.45 28.85
C GLY A 67 2.00 -4.63 29.93
N ALA A 68 0.71 -4.68 29.57
CA ALA A 68 -0.39 -4.72 30.55
C ALA A 68 -0.44 -6.06 31.29
N LYS A 69 -0.32 -6.01 32.63
CA LYS A 69 -0.36 -7.21 33.49
C LYS A 69 -1.79 -7.61 33.89
N SER A 70 -2.73 -6.66 33.81
CA SER A 70 -4.15 -6.86 34.14
C SER A 70 -5.06 -6.32 33.05
N VAL A 71 -6.23 -6.96 32.90
CA VAL A 71 -7.28 -6.55 31.96
C VAL A 71 -7.83 -5.16 32.29
N GLU A 72 -7.85 -4.76 33.56
CA GLU A 72 -8.33 -3.44 33.97
C GLU A 72 -7.35 -2.32 33.57
N GLU A 73 -6.05 -2.57 33.73
CA GLU A 73 -4.99 -1.65 33.30
C GLU A 73 -4.99 -1.49 31.78
N GLY A 74 -5.14 -2.60 31.05
CA GLY A 74 -5.30 -2.56 29.59
C GLY A 74 -6.52 -1.76 29.13
N LYS A 75 -7.68 -1.92 29.79
CA LYS A 75 -8.89 -1.15 29.48
C LYS A 75 -8.70 0.36 29.69
N PHE A 76 -8.02 0.74 30.77
CA PHE A 76 -7.74 2.15 31.07
C PHE A 76 -6.86 2.79 30.01
N VAL A 77 -5.77 2.12 29.61
CA VAL A 77 -4.85 2.67 28.61
C VAL A 77 -5.50 2.72 27.22
N VAL A 78 -6.25 1.70 26.83
CA VAL A 78 -7.04 1.72 25.59
C VAL A 78 -7.98 2.92 25.57
N SER A 79 -8.68 3.20 26.67
CA SER A 79 -9.58 4.36 26.78
C SER A 79 -8.84 5.68 26.57
N GLN A 80 -7.66 5.86 27.17
CA GLN A 80 -6.84 7.06 26.99
C GLN A 80 -6.40 7.24 25.52
N VAL A 81 -5.94 6.18 24.86
CA VAL A 81 -5.55 6.27 23.44
C VAL A 81 -6.76 6.55 22.55
N CYS A 82 -7.92 5.94 22.82
CA CYS A 82 -9.15 6.24 22.09
C CYS A 82 -9.55 7.73 22.21
N ILE A 83 -9.36 8.35 23.37
CA ILE A 83 -9.58 9.80 23.55
C ILE A 83 -8.58 10.60 22.70
N LYS A 84 -7.29 10.25 22.72
CA LYS A 84 -6.27 10.91 21.87
C LYS A 84 -6.62 10.81 20.38
N LEU A 85 -7.05 9.62 19.92
CA LEU A 85 -7.49 9.41 18.53
C LEU A 85 -8.78 10.18 18.19
N GLY A 86 -9.70 10.30 19.15
CA GLY A 86 -10.92 11.11 18.98
C GLY A 86 -10.63 12.62 18.88
N ILE A 87 -9.68 13.12 19.67
CA ILE A 87 -9.22 14.51 19.53
C ILE A 87 -8.51 14.70 18.19
N LEU A 88 -7.65 13.75 17.80
CA LEU A 88 -6.93 13.80 16.53
C LEU A 88 -7.88 13.80 15.32
N SER A 89 -8.97 13.02 15.36
CA SER A 89 -9.97 13.00 14.29
C SER A 89 -10.80 14.28 14.23
N ALA A 90 -11.10 14.90 15.38
CA ALA A 90 -11.71 16.23 15.40
C ALA A 90 -10.77 17.29 14.81
N CYS A 91 -9.48 17.26 15.18
CA CYS A 91 -8.45 18.13 14.60
C CYS A 91 -8.29 17.88 13.09
N SER A 92 -8.40 16.64 12.62
CA SER A 92 -8.28 16.31 11.20
C SER A 92 -9.44 16.81 10.38
N ALA A 93 -10.66 16.71 10.90
CA ALA A 93 -11.83 17.30 10.26
C ALA A 93 -11.65 18.82 10.11
N VAL A 94 -11.21 19.51 11.17
CA VAL A 94 -10.98 20.96 11.13
C VAL A 94 -9.86 21.34 10.16
N ALA A 95 -8.72 20.65 10.20
CA ALA A 95 -7.59 20.93 9.32
C ALA A 95 -7.94 20.70 7.84
N PHE A 96 -8.63 19.61 7.54
CA PHE A 96 -9.09 19.29 6.19
C PHE A 96 -10.10 20.31 5.68
N LEU A 97 -11.09 20.67 6.50
CA LEU A 97 -12.07 21.70 6.15
C LEU A 97 -11.40 23.06 5.89
N LEU A 98 -10.45 23.46 6.72
CA LEU A 98 -9.72 24.72 6.57
C LEU A 98 -8.92 24.73 5.27
N GLN A 99 -8.15 23.67 5.01
CA GLN A 99 -7.37 23.49 3.80
C GLN A 99 -8.25 23.56 2.55
N ASP A 100 -9.25 22.67 2.45
CA ASP A 100 -10.09 22.56 1.25
C ASP A 100 -10.87 23.85 1.00
N PHE A 101 -11.45 24.45 2.04
CA PHE A 101 -12.21 25.69 1.90
C PHE A 101 -11.37 26.84 1.29
N PHE A 102 -10.18 27.09 1.84
CA PHE A 102 -9.32 28.17 1.36
C PHE A 102 -8.74 27.88 -0.03
N LEU A 103 -8.35 26.64 -0.29
CA LEU A 103 -7.81 26.24 -1.60
C LEU A 103 -8.86 26.33 -2.69
N GLN A 104 -10.11 25.90 -2.45
CA GLN A 104 -11.18 25.97 -3.44
C GLN A 104 -11.57 27.42 -3.77
N ILE A 105 -11.63 28.29 -2.76
CA ILE A 105 -11.86 29.73 -3.00
C ILE A 105 -10.68 30.34 -3.78
N SER A 106 -9.45 30.00 -3.40
CA SER A 106 -8.24 30.45 -4.09
C SER A 106 -8.24 30.01 -5.55
N HIS A 107 -8.56 28.74 -5.81
CA HIS A 107 -8.67 28.15 -7.14
C HIS A 107 -9.64 28.94 -8.04
N ALA A 108 -10.86 29.23 -7.57
CA ALA A 108 -11.83 30.00 -8.33
C ALA A 108 -11.40 31.46 -8.59
N ARG A 109 -10.79 32.12 -7.59
CA ARG A 109 -10.37 33.52 -7.70
C ARG A 109 -9.13 33.71 -8.56
N ILE A 110 -8.13 32.85 -8.42
CA ILE A 110 -6.92 32.83 -9.24
C ILE A 110 -7.30 32.56 -10.70
N GLY A 111 -8.17 31.57 -10.93
CA GLY A 111 -8.68 31.26 -12.26
C GLY A 111 -9.34 32.45 -12.97
N THR A 112 -10.18 33.18 -12.25
CA THR A 112 -10.84 34.38 -12.79
C THR A 112 -9.82 35.50 -13.04
N SER A 113 -8.85 35.67 -12.15
CA SER A 113 -7.83 36.72 -12.25
C SER A 113 -6.90 36.48 -13.43
N LEU A 114 -6.47 35.24 -13.66
CA LEU A 114 -5.67 34.83 -14.81
C LEU A 114 -6.41 35.06 -16.13
N ARG A 115 -7.68 34.66 -16.22
CA ARG A 115 -8.50 34.89 -17.43
C ARG A 115 -8.68 36.37 -17.73
N LYS A 116 -8.92 37.20 -16.71
CA LYS A 116 -9.00 38.66 -16.86
C LYS A 116 -7.67 39.25 -17.35
N ALA A 117 -6.56 38.86 -16.75
CA ALA A 117 -5.23 39.33 -17.13
C ALA A 117 -4.87 38.91 -18.56
N TYR A 118 -5.15 37.66 -18.93
CA TYR A 118 -4.95 37.15 -20.29
C TYR A 118 -5.78 37.91 -21.31
N MET A 119 -7.08 38.10 -21.07
CA MET A 119 -7.95 38.83 -22.00
C MET A 119 -7.52 40.31 -22.14
N HIS A 120 -7.10 40.93 -21.03
CA HIS A 120 -6.57 42.29 -21.07
C HIS A 120 -5.26 42.37 -21.87
N ALA A 121 -4.34 41.42 -21.69
CA ALA A 121 -3.10 41.36 -22.45
C ALA A 121 -3.34 41.06 -23.95
N LEU A 122 -4.32 40.20 -24.26
CA LEU A 122 -4.73 39.87 -25.63
C LEU A 122 -5.30 41.10 -26.35
N SER A 123 -6.12 41.91 -25.67
CA SER A 123 -6.70 43.13 -26.26
C SER A 123 -5.68 44.21 -26.65
N LYS A 124 -4.45 44.13 -26.12
CA LYS A 124 -3.35 45.06 -26.41
C LYS A 124 -2.41 44.54 -27.48
N GLN A 125 -2.63 43.34 -28.01
CA GLN A 125 -1.78 42.79 -29.06
C GLN A 125 -2.03 43.50 -30.40
N GLU A 126 -0.97 43.56 -31.21
CA GLU A 126 -1.04 44.06 -32.59
C GLU A 126 -1.88 43.13 -33.48
N MET A 127 -2.43 43.68 -34.57
CA MET A 127 -3.27 42.90 -35.50
C MET A 127 -2.52 41.71 -36.10
N SER A 128 -1.21 41.87 -36.37
CA SER A 128 -0.33 40.81 -36.87
C SER A 128 -0.24 39.60 -35.96
N PHE A 129 -0.47 39.75 -34.65
CA PHE A 129 -0.56 38.60 -33.73
C PHE A 129 -1.76 37.70 -34.08
N PHE A 130 -2.90 38.32 -34.40
CA PHE A 130 -4.14 37.61 -34.74
C PHE A 130 -4.12 37.03 -36.17
N ASP A 131 -3.28 37.56 -37.05
CA ASP A 131 -3.05 36.98 -38.38
C ASP A 131 -2.23 35.68 -38.31
N ILE A 132 -1.36 35.55 -37.30
CA ILE A 132 -0.49 34.38 -37.09
C ILE A 132 -1.18 33.30 -36.24
N LYS A 133 -1.75 33.68 -35.09
CA LYS A 133 -2.34 32.73 -34.14
C LYS A 133 -3.82 32.50 -34.46
N LYS A 134 -4.18 31.26 -34.81
CA LYS A 134 -5.57 30.85 -35.05
C LYS A 134 -6.45 31.10 -33.82
N ILE A 135 -7.68 31.59 -34.04
CA ILE A 135 -8.68 31.84 -32.99
C ILE A 135 -8.87 30.63 -32.07
N GLY A 136 -8.91 29.41 -32.65
CA GLY A 136 -9.05 28.16 -31.89
C GLY A 136 -7.94 27.93 -30.86
N ALA A 137 -6.70 28.31 -31.18
CA ALA A 137 -5.56 28.20 -30.26
C ALA A 137 -5.69 29.19 -29.10
N ILE A 138 -6.10 30.43 -29.39
CA ILE A 138 -6.32 31.49 -28.39
C ILE A 138 -7.46 31.09 -27.42
N THR A 139 -8.54 30.51 -27.93
CA THR A 139 -9.66 30.04 -27.10
C THR A 139 -9.30 28.81 -26.27
N SER A 140 -8.41 27.95 -26.78
CA SER A 140 -7.90 26.80 -26.04
C SER A 140 -7.09 27.24 -24.83
N ILE A 141 -6.19 28.22 -24.99
CA ILE A 141 -5.40 28.77 -23.87
C ILE A 141 -6.31 29.31 -22.75
N LEU A 142 -7.37 30.04 -23.12
CA LEU A 142 -8.30 30.64 -22.16
C LEU A 142 -9.09 29.59 -21.35
N SER A 143 -9.37 28.44 -21.96
CA SER A 143 -10.27 27.42 -21.41
C SER A 143 -9.51 26.28 -20.72
N GLU A 144 -8.41 25.82 -21.33
CA GLU A 144 -7.65 24.63 -20.92
C GLU A 144 -6.34 24.98 -20.20
N ASP A 145 -5.47 25.79 -20.81
CA ASP A 145 -4.13 26.04 -20.25
C ASP A 145 -4.17 26.86 -18.97
N ILE A 146 -5.01 27.90 -18.91
CA ILE A 146 -5.23 28.64 -17.66
C ILE A 146 -5.80 27.72 -16.57
N GLY A 147 -6.61 26.73 -16.95
CA GLY A 147 -7.14 25.70 -16.06
C GLY A 147 -6.04 24.84 -15.42
N LYS A 148 -5.05 24.43 -16.22
CA LYS A 148 -3.87 23.69 -15.73
C LYS A 148 -3.00 24.56 -14.81
N ILE A 149 -2.80 25.83 -15.16
CA ILE A 149 -1.99 26.75 -14.33
C ILE A 149 -2.63 26.94 -12.95
N GLN A 150 -3.94 27.20 -12.86
CA GLN A 150 -4.61 27.38 -11.56
C GLN A 150 -4.53 26.10 -10.71
N GLU A 151 -4.66 24.91 -11.31
CA GLU A 151 -4.62 23.61 -10.63
C GLU A 151 -3.24 23.36 -10.00
N VAL A 152 -2.17 23.56 -10.76
CA VAL A 152 -0.78 23.38 -10.30
C VAL A 152 -0.47 24.27 -9.10
N TYR A 153 -0.85 25.54 -9.15
CA TYR A 153 -0.52 26.50 -8.09
C TYR A 153 -1.41 26.40 -6.85
N THR A 154 -2.55 25.71 -6.93
CA THR A 154 -3.48 25.59 -5.80
C THR A 154 -3.45 24.18 -5.25
N THR A 155 -4.04 23.22 -5.95
CA THR A 155 -4.19 21.83 -5.51
C THR A 155 -2.83 21.12 -5.46
N ASP A 156 -2.10 21.05 -6.57
CA ASP A 156 -0.88 20.22 -6.63
C ASP A 156 0.22 20.75 -5.69
N LEU A 157 0.40 22.07 -5.63
CA LEU A 157 1.33 22.70 -4.70
C LEU A 157 0.96 22.40 -3.24
N SER A 158 -0.33 22.40 -2.90
CA SER A 158 -0.78 22.08 -1.54
C SER A 158 -0.54 20.62 -1.18
N ILE A 159 -0.80 19.69 -2.10
CA ILE A 159 -0.53 18.25 -1.92
C ILE A 159 0.98 18.04 -1.75
N PHE A 160 1.80 18.69 -2.56
CA PHE A 160 3.25 18.63 -2.42
C PHE A 160 3.73 19.14 -1.05
N CYS A 161 3.20 20.27 -0.56
CA CYS A 161 3.52 20.77 0.77
C CYS A 161 3.05 19.83 1.89
N GLN A 162 1.89 19.20 1.74
CA GLN A 162 1.36 18.21 2.66
C GLN A 162 2.26 16.97 2.72
N ASP A 163 2.64 16.42 1.56
CA ASP A 163 3.52 15.24 1.47
C ASP A 163 4.92 15.56 2.01
N LEU A 164 5.44 16.75 1.73
CA LEU A 164 6.71 17.20 2.27
C LEU A 164 6.67 17.33 3.80
N SER A 165 5.59 17.90 4.35
CA SER A 165 5.35 17.97 5.80
C SER A 165 5.33 16.57 6.41
N GLN A 166 4.55 15.66 5.81
CA GLN A 166 4.42 14.28 6.25
C GLN A 166 5.78 13.55 6.21
N PHE A 167 6.57 13.75 5.15
CA PHE A 167 7.89 13.17 5.02
C PHE A 167 8.87 13.71 6.06
N VAL A 168 8.99 15.03 6.21
CA VAL A 168 9.95 15.65 7.14
C VAL A 168 9.61 15.28 8.58
N ILE A 169 8.36 15.45 9.00
CA ILE A 169 7.94 15.16 10.38
C ILE A 169 7.98 13.65 10.64
N GLY A 170 7.52 12.84 9.69
CA GLY A 170 7.61 11.38 9.78
C GLY A 170 9.05 10.88 9.93
N PHE A 171 9.98 11.42 9.15
CA PHE A 171 11.40 11.08 9.22
C PHE A 171 12.03 11.50 10.57
N VAL A 172 11.75 12.72 11.04
CA VAL A 172 12.24 13.21 12.34
C VAL A 172 11.71 12.34 13.48
N ILE A 173 10.40 12.08 13.53
CA ILE A 173 9.79 11.23 14.56
C ILE A 173 10.37 9.82 14.50
N SER A 174 10.52 9.25 13.30
CA SER A 174 11.11 7.92 13.12
C SER A 174 12.53 7.85 13.73
N LEU A 175 13.40 8.83 13.41
CA LEU A 175 14.76 8.90 13.95
C LEU A 175 14.79 9.04 15.49
N THR A 176 13.81 9.75 16.08
CA THR A 176 13.75 9.91 17.54
C THR A 176 13.31 8.64 18.26
N ILE A 177 12.47 7.79 17.65
CA ILE A 177 11.99 6.55 18.26
C ILE A 177 13.06 5.46 18.14
N ASN A 178 13.58 5.20 16.94
CA ASN A 178 14.61 4.21 16.72
C ASN A 178 15.47 4.56 15.51
N TRP A 179 16.57 5.26 15.76
CA TRP A 179 17.48 5.72 14.71
C TRP A 179 18.07 4.59 13.85
N THR A 180 18.34 3.41 14.43
CA THR A 180 18.91 2.27 13.69
C THR A 180 17.92 1.69 12.67
N MET A 181 16.66 1.46 13.09
CA MET A 181 15.60 0.98 12.22
C MET A 181 15.29 2.00 11.10
N SER A 182 15.23 3.28 11.46
CA SER A 182 14.95 4.36 10.51
C SER A 182 16.03 4.46 9.42
N LEU A 183 17.31 4.37 9.77
CA LEU A 183 18.41 4.45 8.79
C LEU A 183 18.37 3.30 7.79
N ILE A 184 18.03 2.08 8.23
CA ILE A 184 17.89 0.92 7.34
C ILE A 184 16.75 1.14 6.35
N LEU A 185 15.58 1.58 6.83
CA LEU A 185 14.44 1.86 5.95
C LEU A 185 14.71 3.05 5.01
N VAL A 186 15.45 4.05 5.48
CA VAL A 186 15.81 5.22 4.67
C VAL A 186 16.82 4.85 3.59
N SER A 187 17.68 3.86 3.83
CA SER A 187 18.64 3.38 2.83
C SER A 187 17.99 2.80 1.57
N THR A 188 16.73 2.31 1.66
CA THR A 188 16.01 1.78 0.48
C THR A 188 15.28 2.87 -0.31
N ILE A 189 15.08 4.07 0.27
CA ILE A 189 14.39 5.21 -0.38
C ILE A 189 15.14 5.69 -1.63
N PRO A 190 16.47 5.91 -1.64
CA PRO A 190 17.18 6.29 -2.86
C PRO A 190 17.01 5.27 -3.99
N LEU A 191 16.99 3.97 -3.66
CA LEU A 191 16.84 2.91 -4.65
C LEU A 191 15.43 2.92 -5.28
N THR A 192 14.38 3.04 -4.46
CA THR A 192 13.00 3.16 -4.98
C THR A 192 12.78 4.46 -5.75
N PHE A 193 13.43 5.55 -5.33
CA PHE A 193 13.39 6.85 -6.00
C PHE A 193 14.06 6.81 -7.37
N ILE A 194 15.28 6.30 -7.47
CA ILE A 194 16.00 6.14 -8.75
C ILE A 194 15.17 5.28 -9.71
N SER A 195 14.57 4.22 -9.18
CA SER A 195 13.67 3.37 -9.96
C SER A 195 12.50 4.22 -10.53
N HIS A 196 11.70 4.88 -9.69
CA HIS A 196 10.61 5.74 -10.17
C HIS A 196 11.08 6.83 -11.15
N MET A 197 12.25 7.43 -10.92
CA MET A 197 12.80 8.49 -11.77
C MET A 197 13.13 7.99 -13.18
N VAL A 198 13.79 6.84 -13.30
CA VAL A 198 14.13 6.21 -14.58
C VAL A 198 12.85 5.88 -15.35
N MET A 199 11.86 5.35 -14.65
CA MET A 199 10.58 5.00 -15.26
C MET A 199 9.78 6.22 -15.69
N SER A 200 9.75 7.27 -14.87
CA SER A 200 9.11 8.53 -15.20
C SER A 200 9.72 9.13 -16.47
N THR A 201 11.06 9.15 -16.58
CA THR A 201 11.75 9.67 -17.78
C THR A 201 11.45 8.85 -19.03
N ILE A 202 11.55 7.52 -18.95
CA ILE A 202 11.20 6.62 -20.08
C ILE A 202 9.73 6.82 -20.48
N SER A 203 8.83 6.86 -19.50
CA SER A 203 7.39 7.09 -19.74
C SER A 203 7.14 8.44 -20.40
N THR A 204 7.81 9.51 -19.99
CA THR A 204 7.70 10.83 -20.63
C THR A 204 8.18 10.80 -22.08
N ILE A 205 9.30 10.14 -22.37
CA ILE A 205 9.83 10.04 -23.74
C ILE A 205 8.86 9.28 -24.65
N ILE A 206 8.36 8.13 -24.20
CA ILE A 206 7.40 7.33 -24.98
C ILE A 206 6.08 8.07 -25.13
N THR A 207 5.59 8.73 -24.08
CA THR A 207 4.35 9.52 -24.13
C THR A 207 4.46 10.68 -25.11
N LYS A 208 5.60 11.39 -25.17
CA LYS A 208 5.84 12.42 -26.20
C LYS A 208 5.76 11.85 -27.62
N ARG A 209 6.34 10.67 -27.85
CA ARG A 209 6.27 9.99 -29.16
C ARG A 209 4.83 9.58 -29.53
N ILE A 210 4.09 9.00 -28.58
CA ILE A 210 2.68 8.64 -28.77
C ILE A 210 1.86 9.90 -29.09
N ASN A 211 2.01 10.95 -28.30
CA ASN A 211 1.29 12.21 -28.50
C ASN A 211 1.57 12.81 -29.88
N LYS A 212 2.82 12.76 -30.37
CA LYS A 212 3.15 13.22 -31.72
C LYS A 212 2.48 12.38 -32.82
N LEU A 213 2.43 11.06 -32.67
CA LEU A 213 1.72 10.19 -33.61
C LEU A 213 0.21 10.42 -33.57
N THR A 214 -0.36 10.65 -32.39
CA THR A 214 -1.77 10.99 -32.20
C THR A 214 -2.10 12.33 -32.85
N GLU A 215 -1.27 13.36 -32.67
CA GLU A 215 -1.42 14.66 -33.33
C GLU A 215 -1.44 14.52 -34.86
N ASN A 216 -0.47 13.80 -35.43
CA ASN A 216 -0.40 13.54 -36.87
C ASN A 216 -1.64 12.78 -37.38
N SER A 217 -2.11 11.78 -36.62
CA SER A 217 -3.31 11.02 -36.96
C SER A 217 -4.58 11.87 -36.88
N SER A 218 -4.68 12.77 -35.89
CA SER A 218 -5.76 13.75 -35.79
C SER A 218 -5.76 14.74 -36.94
N ALA A 219 -4.59 15.19 -37.41
CA ALA A 219 -4.48 16.05 -38.59
C ALA A 219 -5.00 15.34 -39.86
N VAL A 220 -4.60 14.08 -40.08
CA VAL A 220 -5.11 13.25 -41.19
C VAL A 220 -6.62 13.03 -41.05
N SER A 221 -7.11 12.78 -39.85
CA SER A 221 -8.55 12.64 -39.58
C SER A 221 -9.32 13.92 -39.94
N ASN A 222 -8.80 15.09 -39.56
CA ASN A 222 -9.38 16.38 -39.92
C ASN A 222 -9.43 16.58 -41.45
N GLU A 223 -8.37 16.23 -42.18
CA GLU A 223 -8.32 16.30 -43.65
C GLU A 223 -9.40 15.42 -44.31
N ILE A 224 -9.55 14.17 -43.82
CA ILE A 224 -10.57 13.22 -44.29
C ILE A 224 -11.98 13.75 -44.00
N ILE A 225 -12.24 14.23 -42.79
CA ILE A 225 -13.54 14.74 -42.38
C ILE A 225 -13.91 16.02 -43.15
N SER A 226 -12.97 16.95 -43.29
CA SER A 226 -13.19 18.19 -44.04
C SER A 226 -13.44 17.93 -45.53
N SER A 227 -12.81 16.90 -46.08
CA SER A 227 -12.87 16.53 -47.50
C SER A 227 -13.85 15.39 -47.79
N MET A 228 -14.73 15.05 -46.84
CA MET A 228 -15.60 13.88 -46.93
C MET A 228 -16.48 13.85 -48.19
N LYS A 229 -17.00 15.01 -48.63
CA LYS A 229 -17.78 15.10 -49.88
C LYS A 229 -16.95 14.74 -51.11
N THR A 230 -15.70 15.19 -51.16
CA THR A 230 -14.76 14.88 -52.25
C THR A 230 -14.41 13.40 -52.26
N ILE A 231 -14.09 12.82 -51.09
CA ILE A 231 -13.74 11.39 -50.97
C ILE A 231 -14.90 10.51 -51.45
N ARG A 232 -16.14 10.82 -51.05
CA ARG A 232 -17.35 10.12 -51.52
C ARG A 232 -17.57 10.26 -53.01
N SER A 233 -17.32 11.44 -53.57
CA SER A 233 -17.43 11.65 -55.02
C SER A 233 -16.43 10.82 -55.82
N MET A 234 -15.28 10.49 -55.22
CA MET A 234 -14.24 9.64 -55.80
C MET A 234 -14.38 8.15 -55.43
N ALA A 235 -15.43 7.77 -54.68
CA ALA A 235 -15.67 6.41 -54.18
C ALA A 235 -14.45 5.78 -53.46
N GLN A 236 -13.71 6.60 -52.70
CA GLN A 236 -12.40 6.24 -52.15
C GLN A 236 -12.39 6.08 -50.62
N GLU A 237 -13.55 5.91 -49.99
CA GLU A 237 -13.72 5.86 -48.53
C GLU A 237 -12.93 4.70 -47.91
N TYR A 238 -12.98 3.52 -48.53
CA TYR A 238 -12.30 2.33 -48.01
C TYR A 238 -10.78 2.49 -47.99
N SER A 239 -10.21 3.17 -48.99
CA SER A 239 -8.77 3.42 -49.07
C SER A 239 -8.32 4.36 -47.95
N GLU A 240 -9.04 5.46 -47.72
CA GLU A 240 -8.71 6.42 -46.66
C GLU A 240 -8.93 5.83 -45.26
N LEU A 241 -9.96 5.00 -45.07
CA LEU A 241 -10.15 4.25 -43.82
C LEU A 241 -8.98 3.30 -43.55
N ASN A 242 -8.52 2.57 -44.56
CA ASN A 242 -7.37 1.66 -44.41
C ASN A 242 -6.06 2.43 -44.15
N ARG A 243 -5.89 3.62 -44.73
CA ARG A 243 -4.77 4.53 -44.42
C ARG A 243 -4.81 4.98 -42.97
N PHE A 244 -5.97 5.42 -42.48
CA PHE A 244 -6.16 5.84 -41.09
C PHE A 244 -5.92 4.68 -40.12
N GLN A 245 -6.40 3.48 -40.46
CA GLN A 245 -6.17 2.27 -39.67
C GLN A 245 -4.67 1.96 -39.51
N LYS A 246 -3.87 2.09 -40.57
CA LYS A 246 -2.40 1.91 -40.48
C LYS A 246 -1.72 2.92 -39.56
N ASP A 247 -2.25 4.14 -39.46
CA ASP A 247 -1.73 5.13 -38.51
C ASP A 247 -2.14 4.79 -37.07
N LEU A 248 -3.37 4.31 -36.86
CA LEU A 248 -3.80 3.77 -35.56
C LEU A 248 -2.97 2.56 -35.13
N ASP A 249 -2.59 1.67 -36.03
CA ASP A 249 -1.74 0.51 -35.71
C ASP A 249 -0.36 0.93 -35.21
N LYS A 250 0.21 2.01 -35.77
CA LYS A 250 1.49 2.57 -35.26
C LYS A 250 1.33 3.14 -33.85
N ILE A 251 0.24 3.87 -33.60
CA ILE A 251 -0.08 4.40 -32.27
C ILE A 251 -0.26 3.24 -31.28
N ASN A 252 -1.03 2.22 -31.67
CA ASN A 252 -1.29 1.04 -30.85
C ASN A 252 0.01 0.29 -30.54
N ARG A 253 0.89 0.06 -31.53
CA ARG A 253 2.18 -0.61 -31.30
C ARG A 253 3.05 0.15 -30.31
N GLN A 254 3.09 1.48 -30.38
CA GLN A 254 3.80 2.31 -29.39
C GLN A 254 3.12 2.27 -28.01
N GLY A 255 1.79 2.23 -27.97
CA GLY A 255 1.02 2.04 -26.74
C GLY A 255 1.29 0.70 -26.07
N VAL A 256 1.30 -0.40 -26.84
CA VAL A 256 1.67 -1.74 -26.36
C VAL A 256 3.10 -1.74 -25.87
N PHE A 257 4.06 -1.17 -26.62
CA PHE A 257 5.44 -1.06 -26.17
C PHE A 257 5.58 -0.29 -24.85
N LYS A 258 4.85 0.83 -24.70
CA LYS A 258 4.78 1.58 -23.45
C LYS A 258 4.30 0.68 -22.31
N GLY A 259 3.21 -0.07 -22.52
CA GLY A 259 2.67 -1.02 -21.54
C GLY A 259 3.65 -2.12 -21.18
N SER A 260 4.32 -2.71 -22.17
CA SER A 260 5.31 -3.77 -21.99
C SER A 260 6.54 -3.32 -21.20
N VAL A 261 6.96 -2.06 -21.34
CA VAL A 261 8.04 -1.49 -20.52
C VAL A 261 7.52 -1.10 -19.13
N HIS A 262 6.29 -0.60 -19.05
CA HIS A 262 5.71 -0.11 -17.79
C HIS A 262 5.41 -1.21 -16.78
N GLY A 263 4.79 -2.31 -17.22
CA GLY A 263 4.36 -3.40 -16.34
C GLY A 263 5.50 -3.99 -15.50
N PRO A 264 6.60 -4.47 -16.10
CA PRO A 264 7.74 -5.02 -15.37
C PRO A 264 8.36 -4.03 -14.39
N PHE A 265 8.40 -2.75 -14.77
CA PHE A 265 8.96 -1.71 -13.91
C PHE A 265 8.09 -1.47 -12.67
N LEU A 266 6.77 -1.41 -12.87
CA LEU A 266 5.80 -1.30 -11.78
C LEU A 266 5.86 -2.51 -10.85
N ALA A 267 6.02 -3.72 -11.41
CA ALA A 267 6.19 -4.93 -10.61
C ALA A 267 7.50 -4.92 -9.80
N PHE A 268 8.60 -4.46 -10.40
CA PHE A 268 9.90 -4.33 -9.72
C PHE A 268 9.85 -3.34 -8.55
N THR A 269 9.30 -2.14 -8.78
CA THR A 269 9.13 -1.12 -7.73
C THR A 269 8.20 -1.57 -6.61
N ALA A 270 7.09 -2.22 -6.94
CA ALA A 270 6.19 -2.82 -5.96
C ALA A 270 6.90 -3.92 -5.15
N GLY A 271 7.63 -4.82 -5.82
CA GLY A 271 8.42 -5.87 -5.18
C GLY A 271 9.46 -5.32 -4.22
N LEU A 272 10.17 -4.26 -4.61
CA LEU A 272 11.14 -3.58 -3.75
C LEU A 272 10.50 -2.93 -2.52
N THR A 273 9.28 -2.41 -2.67
CA THR A 273 8.51 -1.84 -1.56
C THR A 273 8.12 -2.92 -0.56
N TRP A 274 7.59 -4.06 -1.03
CA TRP A 274 7.27 -5.19 -0.16
C TRP A 274 8.52 -5.81 0.47
N ALA A 275 9.64 -5.90 -0.26
CA ALA A 275 10.91 -6.36 0.27
C ALA A 275 11.44 -5.44 1.38
N THR A 276 11.33 -4.12 1.20
CA THR A 276 11.69 -3.13 2.24
C THR A 276 10.86 -3.35 3.51
N VAL A 277 9.56 -3.58 3.38
CA VAL A 277 8.69 -3.89 4.52
C VAL A 277 9.12 -5.20 5.19
N THR A 278 9.40 -6.25 4.42
CA THR A 278 9.88 -7.53 4.94
C THR A 278 11.21 -7.39 5.70
N LEU A 279 12.16 -6.62 5.17
CA LEU A 279 13.42 -6.31 5.84
C LEU A 279 13.20 -5.56 7.15
N GLY A 280 12.28 -4.60 7.16
CA GLY A 280 11.86 -3.90 8.37
C GLY A 280 11.31 -4.85 9.44
N PHE A 281 10.49 -5.82 9.05
CA PHE A 281 9.98 -6.84 9.98
C PHE A 281 11.05 -7.80 10.49
N LEU A 282 11.95 -8.26 9.62
CA LEU A 282 13.02 -9.18 9.99
C LEU A 282 13.93 -8.54 11.03
N TYR A 283 14.43 -7.34 10.73
CA TYR A 283 15.34 -6.61 11.61
C TYR A 283 14.63 -6.06 12.86
N GLY A 284 13.37 -5.66 12.73
CA GLY A 284 12.55 -5.23 13.86
C GLY A 284 12.28 -6.38 14.84
N GLY A 285 11.95 -7.56 14.32
CA GLY A 285 11.74 -8.76 15.12
C GLY A 285 12.99 -9.18 15.91
N THR A 286 14.17 -9.18 15.27
CA THR A 286 15.42 -9.49 15.96
C THR A 286 15.78 -8.45 17.02
N THR A 287 15.57 -7.17 16.73
CA THR A 287 15.86 -6.07 17.67
C THR A 287 14.95 -6.12 18.91
N VAL A 288 13.68 -6.52 18.74
CA VAL A 288 12.76 -6.75 19.85
C VAL A 288 13.14 -8.00 20.64
N ALA A 289 13.55 -9.08 19.98
CA ALA A 289 14.03 -10.30 20.63
C ALA A 289 15.28 -10.05 21.50
N GLU A 290 16.14 -9.12 21.08
CA GLU A 290 17.31 -8.68 21.84
C GLU A 290 16.97 -7.65 22.95
N GLY A 291 15.70 -7.25 23.10
CA GLY A 291 15.25 -6.27 24.09
C GLY A 291 15.67 -4.82 23.82
N LYS A 292 16.18 -4.52 22.61
CA LYS A 292 16.66 -3.18 22.21
C LYS A 292 15.56 -2.28 21.65
N ALA A 293 14.37 -2.82 21.39
CA ALA A 293 13.20 -2.11 20.89
C ALA A 293 11.89 -2.70 21.44
N THR A 294 10.85 -1.88 21.56
CA THR A 294 9.53 -2.31 22.06
C THR A 294 8.62 -2.71 20.90
N MET A 295 7.66 -3.62 21.13
CA MET A 295 6.76 -4.14 20.10
C MET A 295 6.02 -3.01 19.37
N GLY A 296 5.51 -2.00 20.06
CA GLY A 296 4.87 -0.84 19.45
C GLY A 296 5.77 -0.07 18.49
N SER A 297 7.08 0.05 18.74
CA SER A 297 8.03 0.65 17.81
C SER A 297 8.21 -0.13 16.49
N VAL A 298 7.96 -1.44 16.50
CA VAL A 298 8.06 -2.34 15.33
C VAL A 298 6.69 -2.58 14.66
N PHE A 299 5.62 -2.53 15.45
CA PHE A 299 4.26 -2.87 15.02
C PHE A 299 3.42 -1.67 14.57
N GLN A 300 4.01 -0.46 14.45
CA GLN A 300 3.39 0.74 13.84
C GLN A 300 2.79 0.51 12.44
N GLN A 301 2.97 -0.65 11.80
CA GLN A 301 2.37 -0.95 10.50
C GLN A 301 1.28 -2.04 10.45
N ARG A 302 1.14 -3.04 11.34
CA ARG A 302 0.26 -4.22 11.02
C ARG A 302 -0.41 -4.97 12.19
N ILE A 303 -1.61 -4.52 12.55
CA ILE A 303 -2.58 -5.12 13.49
C ILE A 303 -3.14 -6.51 13.05
N ALA A 304 -2.93 -6.93 11.81
CA ALA A 304 -3.53 -8.18 11.28
C ALA A 304 -2.97 -9.47 11.92
N ILE A 305 -1.68 -9.49 12.26
CA ILE A 305 -1.02 -10.67 12.86
C ILE A 305 -1.38 -10.79 14.35
N ALA A 306 -1.52 -9.67 15.04
CA ALA A 306 -1.93 -9.63 16.45
C ALA A 306 -3.37 -10.17 16.66
N ARG A 307 -4.25 -10.04 15.66
CA ARG A 307 -5.63 -10.54 15.72
C ARG A 307 -5.71 -12.08 15.73
N ALA A 308 -4.69 -12.77 15.20
CA ALA A 308 -4.58 -14.23 15.27
C ALA A 308 -4.11 -14.73 16.64
N LEU A 309 -3.41 -13.89 17.42
CA LEU A 309 -2.80 -14.27 18.70
C LEU A 309 -3.61 -13.82 19.94
N LEU A 310 -4.44 -12.78 19.84
CA LEU A 310 -5.05 -12.10 20.99
C LEU A 310 -6.47 -12.55 21.39
N GLN A 311 -7.07 -13.56 20.74
CA GLN A 311 -8.50 -13.80 20.94
C GLN A 311 -8.92 -14.40 22.29
N ASN A 312 -7.95 -14.71 23.19
CA ASN A 312 -8.17 -15.30 24.52
C ASN A 312 -9.48 -16.10 24.63
N PRO A 313 -9.65 -17.15 23.82
CA PRO A 313 -10.96 -17.76 23.64
C PRO A 313 -11.38 -18.46 24.93
N LYS A 314 -12.64 -18.26 25.34
CA LYS A 314 -13.25 -18.94 26.49
C LYS A 314 -13.39 -20.46 26.25
N VAL A 315 -13.45 -20.86 24.98
CA VAL A 315 -13.51 -22.25 24.51
C VAL A 315 -12.33 -22.52 23.59
N LEU A 316 -11.44 -23.44 23.97
CA LEU A 316 -10.28 -23.86 23.19
C LEU A 316 -10.59 -25.18 22.48
N LEU A 317 -10.36 -25.25 21.17
CA LEU A 317 -10.47 -26.49 20.39
C LEU A 317 -9.05 -26.93 20.00
N LEU A 318 -8.65 -28.12 20.44
CA LEU A 318 -7.35 -28.72 20.11
C LEU A 318 -7.61 -29.96 19.26
N ASP A 319 -7.41 -29.85 17.96
CA ASP A 319 -7.59 -30.96 17.03
C ASP A 319 -6.22 -31.54 16.68
N GLU A 320 -5.90 -32.71 17.24
CA GLU A 320 -4.67 -33.47 16.99
C GLU A 320 -3.35 -32.66 17.12
N ALA A 321 -3.28 -31.74 18.08
CA ALA A 321 -2.19 -30.77 18.22
C ALA A 321 -0.77 -31.36 18.42
N THR A 322 -0.66 -32.67 18.69
CA THR A 322 0.61 -33.39 18.94
C THR A 322 0.92 -34.49 17.92
N SER A 323 0.10 -34.67 16.87
CA SER A 323 0.23 -35.82 15.96
C SER A 323 1.48 -35.80 15.08
N ALA A 324 2.02 -34.62 14.75
CA ALA A 324 3.14 -34.43 13.83
C ALA A 324 4.51 -34.17 14.51
N LEU A 325 4.65 -34.45 15.80
CA LEU A 325 5.84 -34.09 16.59
C LEU A 325 6.66 -35.33 16.99
N ASP A 326 7.98 -35.15 17.06
CA ASP A 326 8.95 -36.10 17.63
C ASP A 326 8.91 -36.09 19.17
N SER A 327 9.42 -37.14 19.81
CA SER A 327 9.23 -37.40 21.25
C SER A 327 9.77 -36.31 22.19
N GLU A 328 10.80 -35.55 21.79
CA GLU A 328 11.34 -34.46 22.61
C GLU A 328 10.49 -33.19 22.47
N SER A 329 10.15 -32.80 21.23
CA SER A 329 9.31 -31.64 20.93
C SER A 329 7.88 -31.81 21.47
N GLU A 330 7.35 -33.04 21.47
CA GLU A 330 6.04 -33.37 22.02
C GLU A 330 5.92 -33.01 23.51
N ARG A 331 6.96 -33.29 24.31
CA ARG A 331 6.93 -33.01 25.74
C ARG A 331 6.86 -31.51 26.03
N LEU A 332 7.57 -30.70 25.24
CA LEU A 332 7.56 -29.24 25.35
C LEU A 332 6.22 -28.65 24.91
N VAL A 333 5.67 -29.14 23.79
CA VAL A 333 4.35 -28.71 23.31
C VAL A 333 3.26 -29.11 24.31
N GLN A 334 3.33 -30.29 24.91
CA GLN A 334 2.38 -30.74 25.93
C GLN A 334 2.40 -29.83 27.17
N GLN A 335 3.59 -29.44 27.66
CA GLN A 335 3.71 -28.50 28.78
C GLN A 335 3.11 -27.13 28.46
N ALA A 336 3.28 -26.65 27.23
CA ALA A 336 2.68 -25.40 26.78
C ALA A 336 1.15 -25.50 26.67
N LEU A 337 0.63 -26.63 26.16
CA LEU A 337 -0.80 -26.91 26.09
C LEU A 337 -1.43 -27.01 27.49
N ASP A 338 -0.79 -27.67 28.45
CA ASP A 338 -1.27 -27.76 29.83
C ASP A 338 -1.40 -26.37 30.50
N VAL A 339 -0.47 -25.46 30.22
CA VAL A 339 -0.55 -24.06 30.68
C VAL A 339 -1.67 -23.31 29.98
N LEU A 340 -1.89 -23.55 28.69
CA LEU A 340 -2.94 -22.93 27.88
C LEU A 340 -4.35 -23.40 28.28
N MET A 341 -4.51 -24.65 28.70
CA MET A 341 -5.77 -25.26 29.09
C MET A 341 -6.27 -24.77 30.46
N LYS A 342 -5.38 -24.34 31.35
CA LYS A 342 -5.74 -23.88 32.71
C LYS A 342 -6.70 -22.69 32.66
N GLY A 343 -7.87 -22.85 33.28
CA GLY A 343 -8.89 -21.81 33.40
C GLY A 343 -9.75 -21.61 32.15
N ARG A 344 -9.73 -22.54 31.18
CA ARG A 344 -10.52 -22.49 29.94
C ARG A 344 -11.31 -23.77 29.73
N THR A 345 -12.48 -23.66 29.09
CA THR A 345 -13.17 -24.85 28.57
C THR A 345 -12.41 -25.36 27.36
N THR A 346 -11.79 -26.54 27.45
CA THR A 346 -11.00 -27.11 26.35
C THR A 346 -11.67 -28.38 25.84
N ILE A 347 -11.83 -28.48 24.52
CA ILE A 347 -12.20 -29.72 23.83
C ILE A 347 -10.97 -30.17 23.04
N CYS A 348 -10.46 -31.35 23.40
CA CYS A 348 -9.30 -31.94 22.75
C CYS A 348 -9.70 -33.22 22.00
N ILE A 349 -9.33 -33.31 20.74
CA ILE A 349 -9.36 -34.51 19.92
C ILE A 349 -7.92 -35.01 19.86
N ALA A 350 -7.68 -36.22 20.35
CA ALA A 350 -6.33 -36.75 20.47
C ALA A 350 -6.17 -38.08 19.74
N HIS A 351 -5.10 -38.17 18.96
CA HIS A 351 -4.59 -39.41 18.39
C HIS A 351 -3.63 -40.16 19.34
N ARG A 352 -3.11 -39.45 20.35
CA ARG A 352 -2.22 -39.99 21.39
C ARG A 352 -2.94 -40.03 22.73
N LEU A 353 -3.08 -41.21 23.31
CA LEU A 353 -3.83 -41.40 24.54
C LEU A 353 -3.15 -40.74 25.75
N THR A 354 -1.83 -40.50 25.70
CA THR A 354 -1.05 -39.77 26.72
C THR A 354 -1.53 -38.33 26.94
N THR A 355 -1.96 -37.66 25.88
CA THR A 355 -2.46 -36.27 25.90
C THR A 355 -3.80 -36.14 26.63
N ILE A 356 -4.58 -37.21 26.77
CA ILE A 356 -5.94 -37.17 27.35
C ILE A 356 -6.07 -37.86 28.72
N ILE A 357 -4.99 -38.40 29.27
CA ILE A 357 -5.01 -39.10 30.59
C ILE A 357 -5.47 -38.17 31.71
N ASN A 358 -5.03 -36.90 31.65
CA ASN A 358 -5.33 -35.90 32.66
C ASN A 358 -6.61 -35.10 32.39
N SER A 359 -7.42 -35.51 31.41
CA SER A 359 -8.67 -34.84 31.09
C SER A 359 -9.73 -35.08 32.16
N ASP A 360 -10.49 -34.03 32.49
CA ASP A 360 -11.60 -34.12 33.45
C ASP A 360 -12.69 -35.10 32.98
N ILE A 361 -12.95 -35.13 31.68
CA ILE A 361 -13.93 -36.00 31.03
C ILE A 361 -13.34 -36.50 29.70
N ILE A 362 -13.39 -37.81 29.50
CA ILE A 362 -13.04 -38.50 28.26
C ILE A 362 -14.32 -39.05 27.64
N CYS A 363 -14.48 -38.82 26.34
CA CYS A 363 -15.63 -39.27 25.55
C CYS A 363 -15.14 -40.18 24.41
N VAL A 364 -15.62 -41.41 24.35
CA VAL A 364 -15.28 -42.37 23.28
C VAL A 364 -16.44 -42.47 22.30
N LEU A 365 -16.16 -42.17 21.03
CA LEU A 365 -17.14 -42.23 19.95
C LEU A 365 -16.90 -43.45 19.05
N VAL A 366 -17.95 -44.20 18.75
CA VAL A 366 -17.92 -45.32 17.78
C VAL A 366 -19.00 -45.07 16.74
N LYS A 367 -18.60 -45.00 15.46
CA LYS A 367 -19.52 -44.75 14.33
C LYS A 367 -20.43 -43.52 14.53
N GLY A 368 -19.92 -42.48 15.20
CA GLY A 368 -20.66 -41.25 15.47
C GLY A 368 -21.57 -41.28 16.70
N VAL A 369 -21.58 -42.36 17.48
CA VAL A 369 -22.34 -42.48 18.74
C VAL A 369 -21.40 -42.46 19.93
N LEU A 370 -21.77 -41.77 21.01
CA LEU A 370 -21.02 -41.74 22.27
C LEU A 370 -21.27 -43.05 23.03
N GLU A 371 -20.26 -43.91 23.10
CA GLU A 371 -20.34 -45.23 23.75
C GLU A 371 -19.84 -45.20 25.21
N GLU A 372 -18.78 -44.42 25.48
CA GLU A 372 -18.19 -44.34 26.82
C GLU A 372 -17.94 -42.88 27.22
N LYS A 373 -18.19 -42.56 28.49
CA LYS A 373 -17.93 -41.26 29.09
C LYS A 373 -17.49 -41.43 30.54
N GLY A 374 -16.36 -40.84 30.91
CA GLY A 374 -15.85 -40.89 32.28
C GLY A 374 -14.45 -40.30 32.37
N ASN A 375 -13.86 -40.29 33.55
CA ASN A 375 -12.43 -39.98 33.68
C ASN A 375 -11.57 -41.22 33.38
N HIS A 376 -10.26 -41.03 33.23
CA HIS A 376 -9.32 -42.11 32.94
C HIS A 376 -9.42 -43.30 33.93
N SER A 377 -9.55 -43.00 35.23
CA SER A 377 -9.59 -44.01 36.30
C SER A 377 -10.87 -44.85 36.28
N GLU A 378 -11.99 -44.27 35.86
CA GLU A 378 -13.28 -44.95 35.70
C GLU A 378 -13.27 -45.83 34.46
N LEU A 379 -12.82 -45.29 33.33
CA LEU A 379 -12.87 -45.98 32.03
C LEU A 379 -11.91 -47.18 31.96
N ILE A 380 -10.77 -47.14 32.67
CA ILE A 380 -9.82 -48.27 32.70
C ILE A 380 -10.31 -49.46 33.55
N ARG A 381 -11.24 -49.21 34.48
CA ARG A 381 -11.82 -50.24 35.37
C ARG A 381 -12.98 -50.99 34.74
N LEU A 382 -13.53 -50.49 33.63
CA LEU A 382 -14.65 -51.12 32.95
C LEU A 382 -14.21 -52.47 32.34
N PRO A 383 -14.87 -53.59 32.71
CA PRO A 383 -14.63 -54.86 32.06
C PRO A 383 -15.11 -54.76 30.59
N ASN A 384 -14.23 -55.08 29.65
CA ASN A 384 -14.45 -54.95 28.20
C ASN A 384 -14.65 -53.51 27.67
N GLY A 385 -14.09 -52.50 28.34
CA GLY A 385 -14.15 -51.10 27.86
C GLY A 385 -13.34 -50.85 26.58
N ILE A 386 -13.89 -50.04 25.69
CA ILE A 386 -13.31 -49.62 24.40
C ILE A 386 -12.09 -48.72 24.64
N TYR A 387 -12.20 -47.77 25.56
CA TYR A 387 -11.08 -46.92 25.97
C TYR A 387 -9.87 -47.74 26.45
N LYS A 388 -10.12 -48.76 27.27
CA LYS A 388 -9.08 -49.67 27.78
C LYS A 388 -8.39 -50.42 26.64
N SER A 389 -9.15 -50.97 25.69
CA SER A 389 -8.59 -51.66 24.53
C SER A 389 -7.73 -50.75 23.64
N LEU A 390 -8.10 -49.46 23.52
CA LEU A 390 -7.30 -48.47 22.77
C LEU A 390 -5.96 -48.20 23.47
N ILE A 391 -5.94 -48.07 24.80
CA ILE A 391 -4.70 -47.88 25.57
C ILE A 391 -3.77 -49.07 25.43
N GLU A 392 -4.29 -50.28 25.61
CA GLU A 392 -3.51 -51.51 25.52
C GLU A 392 -2.86 -51.65 24.13
N LYS A 393 -3.60 -51.35 23.06
CA LYS A 393 -3.07 -51.37 21.69
C LYS A 393 -1.98 -50.32 21.45
N GLN A 394 -2.13 -49.11 22.00
CA GLN A 394 -1.15 -48.04 21.80
C GLN A 394 0.13 -48.26 22.62
N MET A 395 0.03 -48.90 23.79
CA MET A 395 1.20 -49.29 24.60
C MET A 395 2.03 -50.37 23.89
N VAL A 396 1.38 -51.40 23.34
CA VAL A 396 2.06 -52.46 22.56
C VAL A 396 2.77 -51.88 21.34
N PHE A 397 2.13 -50.93 20.63
CA PHE A 397 2.73 -50.26 19.47
C PHE A 397 4.00 -49.46 19.81
N ASN A 398 4.03 -48.78 20.95
CA ASN A 398 5.21 -48.02 21.40
C ASN A 398 6.38 -48.91 21.87
N GLU A 399 6.09 -50.08 22.44
CA GLU A 399 7.12 -51.06 22.85
C GLU A 399 7.79 -51.74 21.64
N GLU A 400 7.05 -52.04 20.59
CA GLU A 400 7.60 -52.57 19.33
C GLU A 400 8.48 -51.56 18.59
N HIS A 401 8.08 -50.27 18.56
CA HIS A 401 8.89 -49.21 17.97
C HIS A 401 10.18 -48.91 18.75
N SER A 402 10.17 -49.04 20.08
CA SER A 402 11.37 -48.83 20.91
C SER A 402 12.41 -49.95 20.70
N LYS A 403 11.98 -51.22 20.56
CA LYS A 403 12.87 -52.36 20.27
C LYS A 403 13.50 -52.30 18.87
N ASN A 404 12.77 -51.79 17.89
CA ASN A 404 13.29 -51.61 16.52
C ASN A 404 14.33 -50.47 16.43
N HIS A 405 14.25 -49.46 17.30
CA HIS A 405 15.25 -48.39 17.37
C HIS A 405 16.55 -48.82 18.10
N GLU A 406 16.46 -49.68 19.12
CA GLU A 406 17.66 -50.23 19.79
C GLU A 406 18.44 -51.19 18.88
N THR A 407 17.76 -52.04 18.12
CA THR A 407 18.41 -52.97 17.16
C THR A 407 19.02 -52.25 15.96
N ALA A 408 18.45 -51.11 15.52
CA ALA A 408 19.02 -50.28 14.47
C ALA A 408 20.28 -49.51 14.91
N ASN A 409 20.37 -49.12 16.19
CA ASN A 409 21.58 -48.48 16.73
C ASN A 409 22.72 -49.49 17.00
N GLU A 410 22.42 -50.74 17.36
CA GLU A 410 23.44 -51.78 17.52
C GLU A 410 24.06 -52.25 16.18
N THR A 411 23.32 -52.19 15.07
CA THR A 411 23.85 -52.54 13.74
C THR A 411 24.79 -51.47 13.18
N VAL A 412 24.60 -50.20 13.54
CA VAL A 412 25.46 -49.10 13.08
C VAL A 412 26.80 -49.04 13.84
N VAL A 413 26.86 -49.55 15.07
CA VAL A 413 28.10 -49.53 15.90
C VAL A 413 29.04 -50.71 15.59
N LEU A 414 28.57 -51.74 14.88
CA LEU A 414 29.41 -52.91 14.50
C LEU A 414 30.03 -52.81 13.09
N GLU A 415 29.76 -51.74 12.33
CA GLU A 415 30.32 -51.50 10.99
C GLU A 415 31.28 -50.28 10.90
N GLU A 416 31.71 -49.68 12.02
CA GLU A 416 32.83 -48.70 12.04
C GLU A 416 34.15 -49.29 12.57
#